data_AF-A0A9E5L7S1-F1
#
_entry.id   AF-A0A9E5L7S1-F1
#
_cell.length_a   1.000
_cell.length_b   1.000
_cell.length_c   1.000
_cell.angle_alpha   90.00
_cell.angle_beta   90.00
_cell.angle_gamma   90.00
#
_symmetry.space_group_name_H-M   'P 1'
#
loop_
_entity.id
_entity.type
_entity.pdbx_description
1 polymer ?
#
loop_
_entity_poly.entity_id
_entity_poly.type
_entity_poly.pdbx_seq_one_letter_code
_entity_poly.pdbx_strand_id
1 'polypeptide(L)'
;MKPRFLKLGYFAWIVVPFGVWITYQSAGLPHAIWSYDWIDQGQSMDPFAHRYYTRCRFVGPYGQFELAARDGRCGWVRFFSEEDR
;
A
#
# COMPACT_ATOMS: atom_id res chain seq x y z
N MET A 1 11.34 -21.34 -48.31
CA MET A 1 11.11 -21.34 -46.84
C MET A 1 10.77 -19.91 -46.44
N LYS A 2 9.55 -19.63 -45.96
CA LYS A 2 9.17 -18.29 -45.48
C LYS A 2 9.60 -18.17 -44.02
N PRO A 3 10.61 -17.35 -43.68
CA PRO A 3 11.04 -17.24 -42.29
C PRO A 3 9.93 -16.55 -41.47
N ARG A 4 9.41 -17.26 -40.48
CA ARG A 4 8.43 -16.74 -39.52
C ARG A 4 9.19 -16.05 -38.39
N PHE A 5 9.66 -14.83 -38.65
CA PHE A 5 10.53 -14.09 -37.72
C PHE A 5 9.83 -13.58 -36.45
N LEU A 6 8.49 -13.57 -36.40
CA LEU A 6 7.72 -13.06 -35.26
C LEU A 6 6.74 -14.13 -34.78
N LYS A 7 7.10 -14.82 -33.69
CA LYS A 7 6.15 -15.62 -32.90
C LYS A 7 5.69 -14.77 -31.72
N LEU A 8 4.38 -14.56 -31.58
CA LEU A 8 3.78 -13.82 -30.46
C LEU A 8 4.22 -14.34 -29.07
N GLY A 9 4.53 -15.63 -28.96
CA GLY A 9 5.03 -16.23 -27.71
C GLY A 9 6.33 -15.62 -27.18
N TYR A 10 7.16 -15.00 -28.03
CA TYR A 10 8.36 -14.30 -27.57
C TYR A 10 8.05 -13.02 -26.79
N PHE A 11 6.82 -12.48 -26.88
CA PHE A 11 6.39 -11.28 -26.16
C PHE A 11 5.58 -11.59 -24.90
N ALA A 12 5.25 -12.85 -24.64
CA ALA A 12 4.45 -13.23 -23.48
C ALA A 12 5.10 -12.80 -22.14
N TRP A 13 6.44 -12.81 -22.08
CA TRP A 13 7.16 -12.36 -20.89
C TRP A 13 7.11 -10.84 -20.66
N ILE A 14 6.81 -10.02 -21.69
CA ILE A 14 6.69 -8.55 -21.56
C ILE A 14 5.42 -8.16 -20.81
N VAL A 15 4.39 -9.01 -20.83
CA VAL A 15 3.15 -8.79 -20.09
C VAL A 15 3.43 -8.64 -18.59
N VAL A 16 4.42 -9.36 -18.06
CA VAL A 16 4.79 -9.30 -16.63
C VAL A 16 5.37 -7.94 -16.22
N PRO A 17 6.49 -7.44 -16.79
CA PRO A 17 7.02 -6.12 -16.45
C PRO A 17 6.04 -5.01 -16.81
N PHE A 18 5.26 -5.16 -17.88
CA PHE A 18 4.22 -4.20 -18.22
C PHE A 18 3.11 -4.13 -17.17
N GLY A 19 2.66 -5.28 -16.66
CA GLY A 19 1.68 -5.35 -15.57
C GLY A 19 2.21 -4.75 -14.27
N VAL A 20 3.47 -5.02 -13.92
CA VAL A 20 4.13 -4.40 -12.76
C VAL A 20 4.22 -2.88 -12.93
N TRP A 21 4.60 -2.41 -14.12
CA TRP A 21 4.70 -0.99 -14.43
C TRP A 21 3.34 -0.29 -14.33
N ILE A 22 2.27 -0.87 -14.87
CA ILE A 22 0.91 -0.34 -14.72
C ILE A 22 0.49 -0.29 -13.24
N THR A 23 0.78 -1.34 -12.48
CA THR A 23 0.44 -1.41 -11.05
C THR A 23 1.15 -0.31 -10.27
N TYR A 24 2.44 -0.12 -10.55
CA TYR A 24 3.23 0.97 -9.98
C TYR A 24 2.65 2.35 -10.29
N GLN A 25 2.25 2.61 -11.55
CA GLN A 25 1.68 3.90 -11.96
C GLN A 25 0.29 4.17 -11.39
N SER A 26 -0.53 3.14 -11.19
CA SER A 26 -1.94 3.28 -10.79
C SER A 26 -2.19 3.20 -9.29
N ALA A 27 -1.48 2.31 -8.58
CA ALA A 27 -1.64 2.13 -7.14
C ALA A 27 -0.54 2.82 -6.34
N GLY A 28 0.61 3.13 -6.95
CA GLY A 28 1.78 3.65 -6.27
C GLY A 28 2.59 2.57 -5.56
N LEU A 29 3.31 2.95 -4.52
CA LEU A 29 4.20 2.06 -3.74
C LEU A 29 3.62 1.78 -2.35
N PRO A 30 3.98 0.63 -1.75
CA PRO A 30 3.50 0.26 -0.43
C PRO A 30 4.20 1.06 0.67
N HIS A 31 3.41 1.54 1.64
CA HIS A 31 3.87 2.17 2.87
C HIS A 31 3.34 1.38 4.05
N ALA A 32 4.23 1.05 4.99
CA ALA A 32 3.90 0.29 6.18
C ALA A 32 3.46 1.22 7.30
N ILE A 33 2.57 0.74 8.16
CA ILE A 33 2.20 1.47 9.37
C ILE A 33 3.43 1.64 10.27
N TRP A 34 3.66 2.88 10.69
CA TRP A 34 4.79 3.25 11.53
C TRP A 34 4.35 3.63 12.94
N SER A 35 3.29 4.43 13.06
CA SER A 35 2.66 4.72 14.35
C SER A 35 1.17 4.97 14.19
N TYR A 36 0.47 5.00 15.31
CA TYR A 36 -0.97 5.22 15.34
C TYR A 36 -1.35 5.87 16.67
N ASP A 37 -2.43 6.65 16.64
CA ASP A 37 -3.09 7.20 17.82
C ASP A 37 -4.41 6.45 18.04
N TRP A 38 -4.78 6.24 19.29
CA TRP A 38 -6.02 5.55 19.67
C TRP A 38 -6.61 6.14 20.94
N ILE A 39 -7.92 5.94 21.10
CA ILE A 39 -8.64 6.25 22.34
C ILE A 39 -8.74 4.96 23.14
N ASP A 40 -8.28 5.01 24.39
CA ASP A 40 -8.21 3.86 25.30
C ASP A 40 -9.43 3.71 26.22
N GLN A 41 -10.37 4.65 26.20
CA GLN A 41 -11.58 4.68 27.05
C GLN A 41 -11.29 4.44 28.55
N GLY A 42 -10.11 4.82 29.03
CA GLY A 42 -9.69 4.57 30.42
C GLY A 42 -9.15 3.17 30.70
N GLN A 43 -8.90 2.34 29.68
CA GLN A 43 -8.33 1.00 29.77
C GLN A 43 -6.88 0.93 29.25
N SER A 44 -6.10 2.00 29.45
CA SER A 44 -4.76 2.19 28.86
C SER A 44 -3.77 1.05 29.10
N MET A 45 -3.88 0.36 30.24
CA MET A 45 -2.99 -0.72 30.65
C MET A 45 -3.51 -2.12 30.30
N ASP A 46 -4.74 -2.27 29.80
CA ASP A 46 -5.29 -3.56 29.41
C ASP A 46 -4.90 -3.88 27.95
N PRO A 47 -4.06 -4.91 27.71
CA PRO A 47 -3.65 -5.28 26.36
C PRO A 47 -4.77 -5.92 25.54
N PHE A 48 -5.87 -6.35 26.16
CA PHE A 48 -7.03 -6.98 25.51
C PHE A 48 -8.20 -6.01 25.30
N ALA A 49 -8.10 -4.79 25.82
CA ALA A 49 -9.10 -3.76 25.59
C ALA A 49 -9.27 -3.43 24.11
N HIS A 50 -10.51 -3.15 23.70
CA HIS A 50 -10.80 -2.77 22.33
C HIS A 50 -10.23 -1.37 22.04
N ARG A 51 -9.26 -1.28 21.13
CA ARG A 51 -8.64 0.00 20.75
C ARG A 51 -9.38 0.60 19.57
N TYR A 52 -9.81 1.85 19.72
CA TYR A 52 -10.35 2.66 18.64
C TYR A 52 -9.27 3.59 18.12
N TYR A 53 -8.69 3.23 16.98
CA TYR A 53 -7.67 4.03 16.33
C TYR A 53 -8.30 5.31 15.76
N THR A 54 -7.60 6.43 15.85
CA THR A 54 -8.05 7.74 15.36
C THR A 54 -7.15 8.26 14.25
N ARG A 55 -5.84 8.04 14.36
CA ARG A 55 -4.85 8.45 13.36
C ARG A 55 -3.89 7.31 13.07
N CYS A 56 -3.54 7.17 11.80
CA CYS A 56 -2.60 6.18 11.29
C CYS A 56 -1.50 6.90 10.53
N ARG A 57 -0.24 6.65 10.91
CA ARG A 57 0.94 7.14 10.19
C ARG A 57 1.58 6.01 9.42
N PHE A 58 1.70 6.18 8.12
CA PHE A 58 2.35 5.25 7.20
C PHE A 58 3.68 5.82 6.72
N VAL A 59 4.71 4.98 6.61
CA VAL A 59 6.03 5.36 6.12
C VAL A 59 6.46 4.41 5.01
N GLY A 60 7.05 4.97 3.96
CA GLY A 60 7.49 4.21 2.81
C GLY A 60 8.27 5.06 1.81
N PRO A 61 8.42 4.58 0.56
CA PRO A 61 9.31 5.18 -0.43
C PRO A 61 9.01 6.66 -0.75
N TYR A 62 7.74 7.06 -0.68
CA TYR A 62 7.32 8.45 -0.94
C TYR A 62 7.25 9.34 0.32
N GLY A 63 7.76 8.87 1.46
CA GLY A 63 7.79 9.62 2.71
C GLY A 63 6.77 9.13 3.73
N GLN A 64 6.20 10.07 4.50
CA GLN A 64 5.25 9.79 5.59
C GLN A 64 3.87 10.35 5.29
N PHE A 65 2.84 9.56 5.57
CA PHE A 65 1.43 9.91 5.35
C PHE A 65 0.65 9.76 6.65
N GLU A 66 -0.05 10.81 7.07
CA GLU A 66 -0.95 10.79 8.24
C GLU A 66 -2.40 10.84 7.80
N LEU A 67 -3.17 9.83 8.19
CA LEU A 67 -4.57 9.68 7.78
C LEU A 67 -5.43 9.34 8.99
N ALA A 68 -6.69 9.78 8.94
CA ALA A 68 -7.69 9.30 9.88
C ALA A 68 -7.88 7.78 9.73
N ALA A 69 -8.07 7.11 10.86
CA ALA A 69 -8.40 5.68 10.87
C ALA A 69 -9.72 5.43 10.15
N ARG A 70 -9.82 4.31 9.43
CA ARG A 70 -11.03 3.91 8.71
C ARG A 70 -11.78 2.90 9.57
N ASP A 71 -13.03 3.22 9.92
CA ASP A 71 -13.86 2.40 10.80
C ASP A 71 -13.18 2.09 12.15
N GLY A 72 -12.45 3.08 12.68
CA GLY A 72 -11.71 2.95 13.95
C GLY A 72 -10.51 2.02 13.87
N ARG A 73 -10.03 1.67 12.67
CA ARG A 73 -8.90 0.76 12.45
C ARG A 73 -7.84 1.36 11.53
N CYS A 74 -6.59 0.96 11.77
CA CYS A 74 -5.48 1.20 10.86
C CYS A 74 -5.14 -0.08 10.09
N GLY A 75 -4.92 0.04 8.79
CA GLY A 75 -4.32 -1.04 7.99
C GLY A 75 -2.82 -1.17 8.27
N TRP A 76 -2.25 -2.34 8.00
CA TRP A 76 -0.80 -2.58 8.13
C TRP A 76 0.00 -1.97 6.98
N VAL A 77 -0.57 -2.01 5.77
CA VAL A 77 0.02 -1.48 4.55
C VAL A 77 -1.04 -0.71 3.79
N ARG A 78 -0.64 0.42 3.23
CA ARG A 78 -1.45 1.19 2.30
C ARG A 78 -0.56 1.66 1.16
N PHE A 79 -1.11 1.72 -0.04
CA PHE A 79 -0.37 2.21 -1.19
C PHE A 79 -0.62 3.70 -1.37
N PHE A 80 0.45 4.42 -1.67
CA PHE A 80 0.41 5.85 -2.00
C PHE A 80 1.20 6.07 -3.27
N SER A 81 0.74 7.03 -4.06
CA SER A 81 1.46 7.56 -5.21
C SER A 81 2.30 8.78 -4.79
N GLU A 82 3.17 9.25 -5.69
CA GLU A 82 3.97 10.46 -5.46
C GLU A 82 3.09 11.72 -5.41
N GLU A 83 1.92 11.69 -6.04
CA GLU A 83 0.95 12.80 -6.11
C GLU A 83 0.18 12.98 -4.79
N ASP A 84 0.14 11.96 -3.94
CA ASP A 84 -0.55 12.00 -2.64
C ASP A 84 0.22 12.80 -1.57
N ARG A 85 1.50 13.10 -1.82
CA ARG A 85 2.40 13.79 -0.88
C ARG A 85 2.08 15.27 -0.75
#